data_AF-A0A0C9T9M0-F1
#
_entry.id   AF-A0A0C9T9M0-F1
#
_cell.length_a   1.000
_cell.length_b   1.000
_cell.length_c   1.000
_cell.angle_alpha   90.00
_cell.angle_beta   90.00
_cell.angle_gamma   90.00
#
_symmetry.space_group_name_H-M   'P 1'
#
loop_
_entity.id
_entity.type
_entity.pdbx_description
1 polymer ?
#
loop_
_entity_poly.entity_id
_entity_poly.type
_entity_poly.pdbx_seq_one_letter_code
_entity_poly.pdbx_strand_id
1 'polypeptide(L)'
;FLKLVSPLPKRHISLILWLRTAHIALNKHLHRIKKVASPLCPYCENIETVEHYLTSCPQFIRERHVLSNALGRSAGSVSLLLAQPKAVNPLVSFVNSTGRLKETFGNVHPKSDEI
;
A
#
# COMPACT_ATOMS: atom_id res chain seq x y z
N PHE A 1 0.30 17.79 -0.87
CA PHE A 1 1.15 16.61 -1.14
C PHE A 1 2.61 16.86 -0.78
N LEU A 2 3.28 17.88 -1.34
CA LEU A 2 4.69 18.15 -1.06
C LEU A 2 5.02 18.30 0.43
N LYS A 3 4.17 18.99 1.21
CA LYS A 3 4.32 19.11 2.68
C LYS A 3 4.24 17.78 3.44
N LEU A 4 3.54 16.78 2.90
CA LEU A 4 3.39 15.44 3.49
C LEU A 4 4.63 14.59 3.25
N VAL A 5 5.22 14.70 2.06
CA VAL A 5 6.30 13.82 1.62
C VAL A 5 7.68 14.42 1.80
N SER A 6 7.80 15.75 2.00
CA SER A 6 9.09 16.41 2.20
C SER A 6 9.94 15.88 3.37
N PRO A 7 9.39 15.43 4.52
CA PRO A 7 10.21 14.87 5.60
C PRO A 7 10.44 13.36 5.46
N LEU A 8 9.97 12.73 4.38
CA LEU A 8 10.03 11.28 4.23
C LEU A 8 11.25 10.83 3.42
N PRO A 9 11.87 9.70 3.78
CA PRO A 9 12.81 9.01 2.91
C PRO A 9 12.24 8.80 1.50
N LYS A 10 13.07 8.97 0.46
CA LYS A 10 12.66 8.86 -0.96
C LYS A 10 11.84 7.58 -1.24
N ARG A 11 12.21 6.46 -0.62
CA ARG A 11 11.51 5.17 -0.77
C ARG A 11 10.05 5.22 -0.29
N HIS A 12 9.77 5.90 0.82
CA HIS A 12 8.40 6.09 1.32
C HIS A 12 7.60 7.00 0.39
N ILE A 13 8.23 8.06 -0.11
CA ILE A 13 7.59 8.97 -1.09
C ILE A 13 7.18 8.18 -2.34
N SER A 14 8.10 7.39 -2.90
CA SER A 14 7.83 6.55 -4.07
C SER A 14 6.68 5.58 -3.80
N LEU A 15 6.70 4.87 -2.66
CA LEU A 15 5.62 3.93 -2.31
C LEU A 15 4.25 4.62 -2.26
N ILE A 16 4.14 5.75 -1.56
CA ILE A 16 2.89 6.49 -1.43
C ILE A 16 2.42 7.03 -2.78
N LEU A 17 3.34 7.55 -3.59
CA LEU A 17 3.03 8.05 -4.93
C LEU A 17 2.50 6.92 -5.83
N TRP A 18 3.13 5.76 -5.79
CA TRP A 18 2.76 4.59 -6.60
C TRP A 18 1.40 4.02 -6.16
N LEU A 19 1.14 3.95 -4.85
CA LEU A 19 -0.16 3.57 -4.30
C LEU A 19 -1.27 4.55 -4.74
N ARG A 20 -1.03 5.87 -4.63
CA ARG A 20 -2.03 6.89 -4.99
C ARG A 20 -2.38 6.91 -6.47
N THR A 21 -1.38 6.73 -7.31
CA THR A 21 -1.55 6.80 -8.76
C THR A 21 -1.96 5.44 -9.35
N ALA A 22 -1.98 4.37 -8.53
CA ALA A 22 -2.16 2.99 -8.97
C ALA A 22 -1.15 2.55 -10.06
N HIS A 23 0.04 3.16 -10.05
CA HIS A 23 1.21 2.74 -10.83
C HIS A 23 2.06 1.82 -9.95
N ILE A 24 1.51 0.67 -9.56
CA ILE A 24 2.16 -0.24 -8.61
C ILE A 24 2.06 -1.68 -9.13
N ALA A 25 2.98 -2.56 -8.73
CA ALA A 25 3.07 -3.94 -9.18
C ALA A 25 1.96 -4.85 -8.60
N LEU A 26 0.72 -4.45 -8.81
CA LEU A 26 -0.50 -5.24 -8.60
C LEU A 26 -1.09 -5.61 -9.97
N ASN A 27 -1.78 -6.74 -10.04
CA ASN A 27 -2.16 -7.38 -11.30
C ASN A 27 -3.06 -6.50 -12.16
N LYS A 28 -3.92 -5.62 -11.61
CA LYS A 28 -4.68 -4.65 -12.43
C LYS A 28 -3.75 -3.77 -13.27
N HIS A 29 -2.71 -3.22 -12.65
CA HIS A 29 -1.75 -2.35 -13.34
C HIS A 29 -0.86 -3.14 -14.29
N LEU A 30 -0.33 -4.28 -13.82
CA LEU A 30 0.53 -5.15 -14.63
C LEU A 30 -0.19 -5.66 -15.87
N HIS A 31 -1.48 -6.02 -15.76
CA HIS A 31 -2.30 -6.44 -16.89
C HIS A 31 -2.50 -5.30 -17.88
N ARG A 32 -2.78 -4.07 -17.39
CA ARG A 32 -2.90 -2.87 -18.24
C ARG A 32 -1.65 -2.62 -19.09
N ILE A 33 -0.46 -2.91 -18.55
CA ILE A 33 0.82 -2.79 -19.28
C ILE A 33 1.29 -4.11 -19.93
N LYS A 34 0.40 -5.11 -20.04
CA LYS A 34 0.64 -6.41 -20.68
C LYS A 34 1.80 -7.21 -20.07
N LYS A 35 2.06 -7.06 -18.77
CA LYS A 35 3.09 -7.81 -18.03
C LYS A 35 2.57 -9.10 -17.38
N VAL A 36 1.26 -9.22 -17.19
CA VAL A 36 0.60 -10.45 -16.72
C VAL A 36 -0.64 -10.72 -17.56
N ALA A 37 -1.05 -11.98 -17.64
CA ALA A 37 -2.17 -12.42 -18.48
C ALA A 37 -3.55 -12.07 -17.89
N SER A 38 -3.64 -11.83 -16.58
CA SER A 38 -4.91 -11.59 -15.88
C SER A 38 -4.79 -10.48 -14.84
N PRO A 39 -5.81 -9.64 -14.66
CA PRO A 39 -5.83 -8.60 -13.64
C PRO A 39 -6.26 -9.11 -12.25
N LEU A 40 -6.57 -10.40 -12.13
CA LEU A 40 -7.09 -11.02 -10.90
C LEU A 40 -6.02 -11.14 -9.82
N CYS A 41 -6.44 -11.07 -8.57
CA CYS A 41 -5.62 -11.32 -7.40
C CYS A 41 -5.21 -12.81 -7.38
N PRO A 42 -3.94 -13.14 -7.06
CA PRO A 42 -3.52 -14.54 -7.01
C PRO A 42 -4.14 -15.31 -5.83
N TYR A 43 -4.72 -14.60 -4.86
CA TYR A 43 -5.28 -15.19 -3.65
C TYR A 43 -6.82 -15.19 -3.61
N CYS A 44 -7.48 -14.49 -4.54
CA CYS A 44 -8.93 -14.46 -4.64
C CYS A 44 -9.37 -14.03 -6.04
N GLU A 45 -10.62 -14.31 -6.40
CA GLU A 45 -11.15 -14.07 -7.76
C GLU A 45 -11.50 -12.61 -8.07
N ASN A 46 -11.05 -11.66 -7.25
CA ASN A 46 -11.28 -10.23 -7.47
C ASN A 46 -10.13 -9.57 -8.25
N ILE A 47 -10.42 -8.46 -8.92
CA ILE A 47 -9.40 -7.65 -9.58
C ILE A 47 -8.44 -7.07 -8.53
N GLU A 48 -7.14 -7.25 -8.73
CA GLU A 48 -6.12 -6.78 -7.79
C GLU A 48 -5.84 -5.28 -7.95
N THR A 49 -6.70 -4.45 -7.39
CA THR A 49 -6.55 -3.00 -7.31
C THR A 49 -5.83 -2.58 -6.02
N VAL A 50 -5.36 -1.33 -5.95
CA VAL A 50 -4.83 -0.77 -4.68
C VAL A 50 -5.87 -0.80 -3.57
N GLU A 51 -7.12 -0.51 -3.91
CA GLU A 51 -8.24 -0.59 -2.98
C GLU A 51 -8.45 -2.01 -2.48
N HIS A 52 -8.53 -2.98 -3.40
CA HIS A 52 -8.65 -4.39 -3.03
C HIS A 52 -7.51 -4.83 -2.09
N TYR A 53 -6.28 -4.51 -2.46
CA TYR A 53 -5.10 -4.83 -1.67
C TYR A 53 -5.16 -4.25 -0.24
N LEU A 54 -5.53 -2.97 -0.10
CA LEU A 54 -5.53 -2.26 1.18
C LEU A 54 -6.79 -2.51 2.02
N THR A 55 -7.93 -2.87 1.44
CA THR A 55 -9.22 -2.87 2.16
C THR A 55 -10.00 -4.18 2.12
N SER A 56 -9.84 -5.06 1.12
CA SER A 56 -10.76 -6.22 0.95
C SER A 56 -10.14 -7.59 0.65
N CYS A 57 -8.90 -7.68 0.16
CA CYS A 57 -8.20 -8.96 -0.08
C CYS A 57 -8.18 -9.93 1.13
N PRO A 58 -8.83 -11.10 1.08
CA PRO A 58 -8.94 -11.99 2.24
C PRO A 58 -7.58 -12.49 2.74
N GLN A 59 -6.59 -12.60 1.85
CA GLN A 59 -5.22 -13.02 2.19
C GLN A 59 -4.56 -12.12 3.25
N PHE A 60 -4.87 -10.82 3.24
CA PHE A 60 -4.21 -9.82 4.08
C PHE A 60 -5.07 -9.35 5.25
N ILE A 61 -6.00 -10.20 5.72
CA ILE A 61 -6.96 -9.81 6.76
C ILE A 61 -6.27 -9.41 8.07
N ARG A 62 -5.17 -10.09 8.45
CA ARG A 62 -4.44 -9.83 9.69
C ARG A 62 -3.70 -8.49 9.62
N GLU A 63 -2.97 -8.28 8.53
CA GLU A 63 -2.22 -7.06 8.25
C GLU A 63 -3.17 -5.88 8.13
N ARG A 64 -4.32 -6.07 7.49
CA ARG A 64 -5.37 -5.05 7.42
C ARG A 64 -5.93 -4.71 8.79
N HIS A 65 -6.17 -5.70 9.65
CA HIS A 65 -6.65 -5.42 10.99
C HIS A 65 -5.64 -4.56 11.78
N VAL A 66 -4.34 -4.86 11.68
CA VAL A 66 -3.28 -4.02 12.26
C VAL A 66 -3.28 -2.61 11.66
N LEU A 67 -3.36 -2.50 10.33
CA LEU A 67 -3.41 -1.22 9.63
C LEU A 67 -4.64 -0.40 10.04
N SER A 68 -5.82 -1.01 10.10
CA SER A 68 -7.06 -0.39 10.52
C SER A 68 -6.99 0.10 11.97
N ASN A 69 -6.41 -0.69 12.88
CA ASN A 69 -6.23 -0.28 14.28
C ASN A 69 -5.29 0.92 14.43
N ALA A 70 -4.21 0.96 13.65
CA ALA A 70 -3.27 2.09 13.65
C ALA A 70 -3.88 3.39 13.08
N LEU A 71 -4.84 3.27 12.14
CA LEU A 71 -5.41 4.41 11.42
C LEU A 71 -6.78 4.87 11.92
N GLY A 72 -7.47 4.02 12.70
CA GLY A 72 -8.82 4.26 13.21
C GLY A 72 -9.81 4.60 12.10
N ARG A 73 -10.58 5.68 12.27
CA ARG A 73 -11.63 6.13 11.33
C ARG A 73 -11.13 6.41 9.90
N SER A 74 -9.81 6.55 9.70
CA SER A 74 -9.24 6.85 8.37
C SER A 74 -9.06 5.61 7.49
N ALA A 75 -9.28 4.41 8.02
CA ALA A 75 -9.13 3.15 7.29
C ALA A 75 -10.23 2.92 6.22
N GLY A 76 -11.35 3.66 6.27
CA GLY A 76 -12.49 3.47 5.37
C GLY A 76 -12.35 4.06 3.96
N SER A 77 -11.30 4.86 3.70
CA SER A 77 -11.04 5.43 2.37
C SER A 77 -9.56 5.42 2.04
N VAL A 78 -9.21 4.73 0.95
CA VAL A 78 -7.83 4.66 0.43
C VAL A 78 -7.27 6.06 0.15
N SER A 79 -8.09 6.97 -0.38
CA SER A 79 -7.67 8.35 -0.66
C SER A 79 -7.33 9.13 0.62
N LEU A 80 -8.11 8.96 1.69
CA LEU A 80 -7.84 9.58 2.99
C LEU A 80 -6.64 8.93 3.67
N LEU A 81 -6.53 7.61 3.60
CA LEU A 81 -5.42 6.83 4.14
C LEU A 81 -4.09 7.28 3.53
N LEU A 82 -4.03 7.41 2.20
CA LEU A 82 -2.82 7.83 1.51
C LEU A 82 -2.53 9.34 1.67
N ALA A 83 -3.44 10.13 2.23
CA ALA A 83 -3.33 11.57 2.44
C ALA A 83 -2.71 12.01 3.78
N GLN A 84 -2.55 11.10 4.74
CA GLN A 84 -2.19 11.44 6.11
C GLN A 84 -0.72 11.11 6.45
N PRO A 85 0.04 12.03 7.09
CA PRO A 85 1.42 11.76 7.52
C PRO A 85 1.52 10.58 8.50
N LYS A 86 0.57 10.49 9.42
CA LYS A 86 0.49 9.39 10.39
C LYS A 86 0.25 8.01 9.75
N ALA A 87 -0.18 7.96 8.49
CA ALA A 87 -0.45 6.71 7.80
C ALA A 87 0.77 6.09 7.12
N VAL A 88 1.87 6.85 6.99
CA VAL A 88 3.09 6.42 6.31
C VAL A 88 3.69 5.17 6.97
N ASN A 89 3.96 5.23 8.27
CA ASN A 89 4.57 4.11 8.99
C ASN A 89 3.65 2.86 9.03
N PRO A 90 2.35 2.97 9.34
CA PRO A 90 1.41 1.85 9.25
C PRO A 90 1.36 1.21 7.85
N LEU A 91 1.34 2.02 6.78
CA LEU A 91 1.36 1.53 5.40
C LEU A 91 2.64 0.78 5.06
N VAL A 92 3.78 1.32 5.46
CA VAL A 92 5.09 0.69 5.24
C VAL A 92 5.14 -0.66 5.95
N SER A 93 4.69 -0.73 7.21
CA SER A 93 4.59 -1.97 7.97
C SER A 93 3.66 -2.99 7.29
N PHE A 94 2.50 -2.53 6.81
CA PHE A 94 1.56 -3.36 6.04
C PHE A 94 2.24 -3.94 4.80
N VAL A 95 2.88 -3.11 3.97
CA VAL A 95 3.54 -3.54 2.73
C VAL A 95 4.67 -4.55 2.99
N ASN A 96 5.43 -4.38 4.05
CA ASN A 96 6.46 -5.35 4.44
C ASN A 96 5.85 -6.67 4.90
N SER A 97 4.80 -6.61 5.72
CA SER A 97 4.19 -7.78 6.34
C SER A 97 3.49 -8.66 5.32
N THR A 98 2.81 -8.06 4.33
CA THR A 98 2.18 -8.82 3.25
C THR A 98 3.18 -9.42 2.27
N GLY A 99 4.38 -8.85 2.15
CA GLY A 99 5.41 -9.23 1.18
C GLY A 99 5.01 -9.02 -0.29
N ARG A 100 3.77 -8.56 -0.58
CA ARG A 100 3.19 -8.55 -1.93
C ARG A 100 4.00 -7.70 -2.92
N LEU A 101 4.64 -6.65 -2.41
CA LEU A 101 5.40 -5.68 -3.19
C LEU A 101 6.91 -5.73 -2.90
N LYS A 102 7.38 -6.80 -2.25
CA LYS A 102 8.79 -6.96 -1.84
C LYS A 102 9.74 -6.95 -3.04
N GLU A 103 9.33 -7.49 -4.17
CA GLU A 103 10.12 -7.47 -5.41
C GLU A 103 10.32 -6.04 -5.95
N THR A 104 9.33 -5.16 -5.78
CA THR A 104 9.38 -3.79 -6.30
C THR A 104 10.06 -2.81 -5.33
N PHE A 105 9.81 -2.93 -4.03
CA PHE A 105 10.27 -1.96 -3.03
C PHE A 105 11.31 -2.50 -2.03
N GLY A 106 11.59 -3.81 -2.05
CA GLY A 106 12.39 -4.47 -1.02
C GLY A 106 11.71 -4.41 0.36
N ASN A 107 12.49 -4.62 1.43
CA ASN A 107 12.04 -4.29 2.78
C ASN A 107 12.12 -2.77 2.96
N VAL A 108 10.97 -2.13 3.20
CA VAL A 108 10.88 -0.69 3.41
C VAL A 108 10.87 -0.42 4.91
N HIS A 109 11.93 0.12 5.51
CA HIS A 109 11.94 0.33 6.96
C HIS A 109 10.97 1.45 7.38
N PRO A 110 10.14 1.29 8.42
CA PRO A 110 9.38 2.40 9.00
C PRO A 110 10.31 3.57 9.36
N LYS A 111 9.83 4.81 9.28
CA LYS A 111 10.60 5.94 9.84
C LYS A 111 10.67 5.70 11.36
N SER A 112 11.87 5.67 11.93
CA SER A 112 12.05 5.72 13.38
C SER A 112 11.34 6.99 13.87
N ASP A 113 10.36 6.84 14.74
CA ASP A 113 9.73 7.98 15.39
C ASP A 113 10.85 8.72 16.12
N GLU A 114 11.18 9.93 15.66
CA GLU A 114 12.01 10.86 16.41
C GLU A 114 11.20 11.21 17.66
N ILE A 115 11.65 10.69 18.81
CA ILE A 115 11.26 11.16 20.15
C ILE A 115 11.76 12.58 20.31
#